data_AF-A0A366EKH6-F1
#
_entry.id   AF-A0A366EKH6-F1
#
_cell.length_a   1.000
_cell.length_b   1.000
_cell.length_c   1.000
_cell.angle_alpha   90.00
_cell.angle_beta   90.00
_cell.angle_gamma   90.00
#
_symmetry.space_group_name_H-M   'P 1'
#
loop_
_entity.id
_entity.type
_entity.pdbx_description
1 polymer ?
#
loop_
_entity_poly.entity_id
_entity_poly.type
_entity_poly.pdbx_seq_one_letter_code
_entity_poly.pdbx_strand_id
1 'polypeptide(L)'
;MKLFEPLTINGMTLPNRIMVPAMVTHLCREDGLVNQDIVDRYVAYAEGGVGLIVVEAMAIHTNKSGSLLRVSDDQFIPGLRELTKRIHGASDSKVVPQIIHFMKVAKTGWRQTIDTLSSEQIEEIIDQFGAAAGRVREAGFDGLELHSAHAYTLSSFLSRTNPRTDEYGGTTLEGRLRLIGRVMKSVRRRVGVEFPVCVRLNAEEFIKNGYTVDESKLIAQRFSELGFDYLSLSVGGKFEDAVHTPGQVLFPYSGYSGDRCMPGAWLPRALHVNLAAEIKAHLVAHGCSSPVAIAGKLSDPADAERVLTSGSADIVGIARGLLADPAWPNKVRSGRTADIVQCDYCNVCKQLDGTHKPVICNLWPRGSLQAARDEPAAAPAFEGSDKIVATATSSQVSLSWNKVPGATLFDVYRSTGSDPANLVEATKLTNWTDTTVIGGKQYTYQVRAHAADGHASASALSAKVDVPMPDYLS
;
A
#
# COMPACT_ATOMS: atom_id res chain seq x y z
N MET A 1 20.45 0.62 7.81
CA MET A 1 19.01 0.49 8.10
C MET A 1 18.61 -0.92 7.75
N LYS A 2 17.97 -1.65 8.68
CA LYS A 2 17.49 -3.01 8.48
C LYS A 2 16.55 -3.10 7.28
N LEU A 3 15.82 -2.03 7.00
CA LEU A 3 14.99 -1.86 5.80
C LEU A 3 15.68 -2.27 4.48
N PHE A 4 16.98 -2.00 4.33
CA PHE A 4 17.75 -2.27 3.11
C PHE A 4 18.64 -3.51 3.19
N GLU A 5 18.54 -4.29 4.26
CA GLU A 5 19.21 -5.59 4.33
C GLU A 5 18.45 -6.60 3.46
N PRO A 6 19.16 -7.47 2.72
CA PRO A 6 18.52 -8.51 1.94
C PRO A 6 17.83 -9.55 2.84
N LEU A 7 16.84 -10.25 2.29
CA LEU A 7 16.15 -11.36 2.92
C LEU A 7 15.92 -12.48 1.90
N THR A 8 16.43 -13.69 2.18
CA THR A 8 16.21 -14.86 1.33
C THR A 8 15.02 -15.66 1.81
N ILE A 9 14.12 -15.99 0.88
CA ILE A 9 12.90 -16.77 1.10
C ILE A 9 12.90 -17.89 0.07
N ASN A 10 13.19 -19.12 0.51
CA ASN A 10 13.20 -20.31 -0.35
C ASN A 10 13.92 -20.08 -1.70
N GLY A 11 15.19 -19.67 -1.65
CA GLY A 11 16.02 -19.36 -2.83
C GLY A 11 15.78 -18.00 -3.48
N MET A 12 14.64 -17.34 -3.23
CA MET A 12 14.37 -15.98 -3.70
C MET A 12 14.94 -14.95 -2.72
N THR A 13 16.01 -14.27 -3.12
CA THR A 13 16.57 -13.15 -2.33
C THR A 13 15.92 -11.83 -2.70
N LEU A 14 15.19 -11.25 -1.74
CA LEU A 14 14.73 -9.87 -1.82
C LEU A 14 15.94 -8.94 -1.57
N PRO A 15 16.17 -7.92 -2.41
CA PRO A 15 17.30 -7.01 -2.24
C PRO A 15 17.11 -6.06 -1.03
N ASN A 16 15.88 -5.94 -0.53
CA ASN A 16 15.54 -5.20 0.68
C ASN A 16 14.18 -5.67 1.25
N ARG A 17 13.81 -5.17 2.42
CA ARG A 17 12.62 -5.60 3.18
C ARG A 17 11.36 -4.75 2.90
N ILE A 18 11.34 -4.05 1.78
CA ILE A 18 10.21 -3.21 1.36
C ILE A 18 9.37 -3.97 0.35
N MET A 19 8.08 -4.12 0.65
CA MET A 19 7.10 -4.74 -0.24
C MET A 19 6.04 -3.73 -0.66
N VAL A 20 5.68 -3.70 -1.95
CA VAL A 20 4.38 -3.16 -2.37
C VAL A 20 3.36 -4.31 -2.33
N PRO A 21 2.38 -4.28 -1.41
CA PRO A 21 1.32 -5.29 -1.39
C PRO A 21 0.38 -5.11 -2.58
N ALA A 22 -0.33 -6.18 -2.97
CA ALA A 22 -1.31 -6.12 -4.05
C ALA A 22 -2.34 -5.00 -3.81
N MET A 23 -2.55 -4.19 -4.84
CA MET A 23 -3.57 -3.15 -4.94
C MET A 23 -4.19 -3.25 -6.33
N VAL A 24 -5.50 -3.49 -6.44
CA VAL A 24 -6.18 -3.48 -7.74
C VAL A 24 -6.11 -2.09 -8.33
N THR A 25 -5.67 -2.01 -9.59
CA THR A 25 -5.39 -0.75 -10.27
C THR A 25 -6.55 -0.31 -11.17
N HIS A 26 -7.38 -1.24 -11.63
CA HIS A 26 -8.36 -1.04 -12.71
C HIS A 26 -7.75 -0.40 -13.97
N LEU A 27 -6.43 -0.53 -14.19
CA LEU A 27 -5.75 -0.08 -15.40
C LEU A 27 -5.82 -1.14 -16.51
N CYS A 28 -6.01 -2.41 -16.16
CA CYS A 28 -6.34 -3.40 -17.17
C CYS A 28 -7.75 -3.10 -17.73
N ARG A 29 -7.99 -3.45 -18.98
CA ARG A 29 -9.31 -3.28 -19.61
C ARG A 29 -10.18 -4.48 -19.24
N GLU A 30 -11.40 -4.57 -19.78
CA GLU A 30 -12.30 -5.71 -19.54
C GLU A 30 -11.76 -7.06 -20.04
N ASP A 31 -10.73 -7.02 -20.90
CA ASP A 31 -10.03 -8.20 -21.42
C ASP A 31 -9.21 -8.94 -20.35
N GLY A 32 -8.78 -8.24 -19.28
CA GLY A 32 -7.90 -8.79 -18.25
C GLY A 32 -6.45 -8.98 -18.72
N LEU A 33 -6.07 -8.35 -19.84
CA LEU A 33 -4.72 -8.42 -20.40
C LEU A 33 -3.82 -7.34 -19.80
N VAL A 34 -2.51 -7.65 -19.76
CA VAL A 34 -1.48 -6.65 -19.49
C VAL A 34 -1.45 -5.63 -20.63
N ASN A 35 -1.37 -4.34 -20.28
CA ASN A 35 -1.18 -3.24 -21.21
C ASN A 35 -0.05 -2.31 -20.72
N GLN A 36 0.24 -1.25 -21.48
CA GLN A 36 1.35 -0.35 -21.15
C GLN A 36 1.17 0.37 -19.81
N ASP A 37 -0.05 0.76 -19.44
CA ASP A 37 -0.31 1.45 -18.17
C ASP A 37 -0.02 0.54 -16.95
N ILE A 38 -0.30 -0.76 -17.08
CA ILE A 38 0.07 -1.77 -16.09
C ILE A 38 1.59 -1.91 -16.02
N VAL A 39 2.26 -2.02 -17.16
CA VAL A 39 3.73 -2.13 -17.23
C VAL A 39 4.38 -0.91 -16.57
N ASP A 40 3.96 0.30 -16.93
CA ASP A 40 4.51 1.54 -16.39
C ASP A 40 4.33 1.64 -14.87
N ARG A 41 3.17 1.21 -14.36
CA ARG A 41 2.89 1.19 -12.91
C ARG A 41 3.90 0.34 -12.16
N TYR A 42 4.09 -0.90 -12.59
CA TYR A 42 4.92 -1.85 -11.85
C TYR A 42 6.42 -1.68 -12.10
N VAL A 43 6.81 -1.22 -13.30
CA VAL A 43 8.19 -0.82 -13.57
C VAL A 43 8.59 0.37 -12.71
N ALA A 44 7.69 1.34 -12.46
CA ALA A 44 8.00 2.47 -11.57
C ALA A 44 8.32 2.03 -10.12
N TYR A 45 7.68 0.98 -9.60
CA TYR A 45 8.04 0.41 -8.29
C TYR A 45 9.44 -0.24 -8.31
N ALA A 46 9.78 -0.90 -9.41
CA ALA A 46 11.07 -1.54 -9.59
C ALA A 46 12.20 -0.50 -9.67
N GLU A 47 12.04 0.50 -10.54
CA GLU A 47 12.96 1.65 -10.68
C GLU A 47 13.09 2.42 -9.35
N GLY A 48 11.99 2.54 -8.60
CA GLY A 48 11.95 3.16 -7.29
C GLY A 48 12.67 2.40 -6.17
N GLY A 49 13.11 1.16 -6.43
CA GLY A 49 13.96 0.38 -5.53
C GLY A 49 13.22 -0.51 -4.53
N VAL A 50 11.96 -0.86 -4.81
CA VAL A 50 11.16 -1.80 -3.98
C VAL A 50 11.78 -3.20 -3.99
N GLY A 51 11.79 -3.91 -2.87
CA GLY A 51 12.38 -5.26 -2.78
C GLY A 51 11.47 -6.35 -3.33
N LEU A 52 10.19 -6.32 -2.94
CA LEU A 52 9.17 -7.28 -3.36
C LEU A 52 7.94 -6.56 -3.94
N ILE A 53 7.62 -6.86 -5.18
CA ILE A 53 6.48 -6.31 -5.91
C ILE A 53 5.39 -7.37 -6.01
N VAL A 54 4.30 -7.17 -5.29
CA VAL A 54 3.10 -7.98 -5.45
C VAL A 54 2.20 -7.34 -6.49
N VAL A 55 2.16 -7.92 -7.69
CA VAL A 55 1.23 -7.50 -8.75
C VAL A 55 -0.19 -7.73 -8.27
N GLU A 56 -1.11 -6.85 -8.69
CA GLU A 56 -2.51 -6.85 -8.27
C GLU A 56 -3.19 -8.20 -8.41
N ALA A 57 -4.33 -8.34 -7.73
CA ALA A 57 -5.08 -9.57 -7.74
C ALA A 57 -5.38 -10.02 -9.18
N MET A 58 -5.10 -11.28 -9.50
CA MET A 58 -5.31 -11.88 -10.81
C MET A 58 -6.35 -12.99 -10.73
N ALA A 59 -7.43 -12.88 -11.51
CA ALA A 59 -8.48 -13.89 -11.52
C ALA A 59 -7.95 -15.23 -12.07
N ILE A 60 -8.24 -16.31 -11.35
CA ILE A 60 -7.89 -17.69 -11.75
C ILE A 60 -8.98 -18.39 -12.56
N HIS A 61 -10.14 -17.75 -12.73
CA HIS A 61 -11.28 -18.28 -13.48
C HIS A 61 -11.78 -17.29 -14.54
N THR A 62 -12.70 -17.73 -15.38
CA THR A 62 -13.21 -16.98 -16.54
C THR A 62 -14.48 -16.17 -16.27
N ASN A 63 -15.08 -16.29 -15.08
CA ASN A 63 -16.24 -15.46 -14.73
C ASN A 63 -15.92 -13.98 -14.92
N LYS A 64 -16.86 -13.24 -15.51
CA LYS A 64 -16.74 -11.79 -15.69
C LYS A 64 -16.48 -11.11 -14.35
N SER A 65 -15.36 -10.44 -14.25
CA SER A 65 -15.01 -9.49 -13.20
C SER A 65 -15.06 -8.06 -13.75
N GLY A 66 -14.90 -7.08 -12.89
CA GLY A 66 -14.43 -5.76 -13.34
C GLY A 66 -13.04 -5.83 -13.97
N SER A 67 -12.42 -4.67 -14.18
CA SER A 67 -11.07 -4.48 -14.69
C SER A 67 -10.01 -5.11 -13.77
N LEU A 68 -9.85 -6.42 -13.88
CA LEU A 68 -8.90 -7.24 -13.13
C LEU A 68 -8.05 -8.06 -14.09
N LEU A 69 -6.73 -8.10 -13.85
CA LEU A 69 -5.82 -8.98 -14.57
C LEU A 69 -6.24 -10.44 -14.41
N ARG A 70 -5.82 -11.29 -15.37
CA ARG A 70 -6.20 -12.71 -15.39
C ARG A 70 -4.99 -13.60 -15.59
N VAL A 71 -5.09 -14.79 -15.00
CA VAL A 71 -4.16 -15.91 -15.17
C VAL A 71 -4.93 -17.24 -15.27
N SER A 72 -6.19 -17.14 -15.71
CA SER A 72 -7.13 -18.25 -15.81
C SER A 72 -6.92 -19.12 -17.06
N ASP A 73 -6.22 -18.61 -18.06
CA ASP A 73 -6.00 -19.23 -19.37
C ASP A 73 -4.61 -18.92 -19.94
N ASP A 74 -4.13 -19.76 -20.85
CA ASP A 74 -2.77 -19.66 -21.40
C ASP A 74 -2.59 -18.37 -22.24
N GLN A 75 -3.67 -17.80 -22.77
CA GLN A 75 -3.64 -16.54 -23.54
C GLN A 75 -3.08 -15.35 -22.75
N PHE A 76 -3.10 -15.38 -21.42
CA PHE A 76 -2.60 -14.29 -20.59
C PHE A 76 -1.08 -14.35 -20.38
N ILE A 77 -0.47 -15.52 -20.59
CA ILE A 77 0.95 -15.76 -20.30
C ILE A 77 1.89 -14.82 -21.07
N PRO A 78 1.70 -14.54 -22.38
CA PRO A 78 2.61 -13.65 -23.11
C PRO A 78 2.70 -12.24 -22.51
N GLY A 79 1.56 -11.64 -22.15
CA GLY A 79 1.52 -10.30 -21.55
C GLY A 79 2.11 -10.28 -20.14
N LEU A 80 1.83 -11.32 -19.34
CA LEU A 80 2.41 -11.48 -18.01
C LEU A 80 3.94 -11.68 -18.07
N ARG A 81 4.43 -12.43 -19.07
CA ARG A 81 5.87 -12.63 -19.31
C ARG A 81 6.58 -11.35 -19.72
N GLU A 82 5.92 -10.50 -20.51
CA GLU A 82 6.48 -9.19 -20.81
C GLU A 82 6.53 -8.30 -19.56
N LEU A 83 5.48 -8.32 -18.73
CA LEU A 83 5.48 -7.57 -17.46
C LEU A 83 6.63 -7.99 -16.53
N THR A 84 6.81 -9.29 -16.30
CA THR A 84 7.89 -9.80 -15.43
C THR A 84 9.26 -9.43 -15.98
N LYS A 85 9.49 -9.64 -17.28
CA LYS A 85 10.73 -9.27 -17.96
C LYS A 85 11.05 -7.78 -17.83
N ARG A 86 10.05 -6.91 -17.96
CA ARG A 86 10.24 -5.45 -17.85
C ARG A 86 10.56 -5.02 -16.43
N ILE A 87 9.97 -5.65 -15.42
CA ILE A 87 10.27 -5.41 -14.01
C ILE A 87 11.70 -5.88 -13.69
N HIS A 88 12.06 -7.11 -14.07
CA HIS A 88 13.42 -7.66 -13.89
C HIS A 88 14.50 -6.88 -14.64
N GLY A 89 14.14 -6.28 -15.78
CA GLY A 89 15.06 -5.42 -16.54
C GLY A 89 15.30 -4.05 -15.91
N ALA A 90 14.43 -3.61 -14.99
CA ALA A 90 14.51 -2.30 -14.35
C ALA A 90 15.30 -2.33 -13.03
N SER A 91 15.29 -3.45 -12.30
CA SER A 91 16.02 -3.61 -11.04
C SER A 91 16.08 -5.08 -10.57
N ASP A 92 16.79 -5.32 -9.46
CA ASP A 92 16.83 -6.62 -8.77
C ASP A 92 15.53 -6.94 -7.97
N SER A 93 14.48 -6.13 -8.11
CA SER A 93 13.18 -6.37 -7.47
C SER A 93 12.66 -7.77 -7.79
N LYS A 94 12.11 -8.43 -6.79
CA LYS A 94 11.37 -9.69 -6.97
C LYS A 94 9.90 -9.39 -7.23
N VAL A 95 9.29 -10.13 -8.14
CA VAL A 95 7.91 -9.92 -8.55
C VAL A 95 7.11 -11.20 -8.40
N VAL A 96 5.96 -11.08 -7.72
CA VAL A 96 5.00 -12.17 -7.54
C VAL A 96 3.60 -11.63 -7.85
N PRO A 97 2.69 -12.42 -8.44
CA PRO A 97 1.30 -12.03 -8.56
C PRO A 97 0.51 -12.52 -7.35
N GLN A 98 -0.51 -11.75 -6.95
CA GLN A 98 -1.54 -12.28 -6.07
C GLN A 98 -2.61 -12.98 -6.90
N ILE A 99 -2.81 -14.29 -6.72
CA ILE A 99 -3.87 -15.04 -7.42
C ILE A 99 -5.10 -15.19 -6.55
N ILE A 100 -6.28 -14.96 -7.16
CA ILE A 100 -7.54 -14.79 -6.43
C ILE A 100 -8.68 -15.57 -7.08
N HIS A 101 -9.54 -16.13 -6.21
CA HIS A 101 -10.88 -16.59 -6.57
C HIS A 101 -11.91 -15.75 -5.80
N PHE A 102 -12.94 -15.29 -6.49
CA PHE A 102 -14.03 -14.51 -5.88
C PHE A 102 -15.39 -15.07 -6.29
N MET A 103 -16.38 -14.87 -5.42
CA MET A 103 -17.75 -15.30 -5.66
C MET A 103 -18.56 -14.21 -6.35
N LYS A 104 -19.66 -14.59 -7.00
CA LYS A 104 -20.52 -13.65 -7.72
C LYS A 104 -21.17 -12.65 -6.76
N VAL A 105 -21.08 -11.36 -7.08
CA VAL A 105 -21.80 -10.27 -6.41
C VAL A 105 -22.63 -9.52 -7.44
N ALA A 106 -23.91 -9.34 -7.18
CA ALA A 106 -24.85 -8.64 -8.05
C ALA A 106 -25.08 -7.20 -7.59
N LYS A 107 -25.47 -6.32 -8.52
CA LYS A 107 -25.87 -4.93 -8.22
C LYS A 107 -27.10 -4.81 -7.31
N THR A 108 -27.87 -5.90 -7.17
CA THR A 108 -29.00 -5.99 -6.25
C THR A 108 -28.58 -6.16 -4.79
N GLY A 109 -27.28 -6.33 -4.51
CA GLY A 109 -26.75 -6.70 -3.20
C GLY A 109 -26.75 -8.21 -2.96
N TRP A 110 -27.37 -9.01 -3.84
CA TRP A 110 -27.28 -10.46 -3.75
C TRP A 110 -25.84 -10.92 -3.99
N ARG A 111 -25.37 -11.85 -3.16
CA ARG A 111 -24.04 -12.46 -3.29
C ARG A 111 -24.14 -13.96 -3.18
N GLN A 112 -23.31 -14.64 -3.97
CA GLN A 112 -23.03 -16.05 -3.77
C GLN A 112 -22.14 -16.19 -2.53
N THR A 113 -22.46 -17.17 -1.69
CA THR A 113 -21.75 -17.49 -0.45
C THR A 113 -21.19 -18.91 -0.50
N ILE A 114 -20.20 -19.21 0.33
CA ILE A 114 -19.44 -20.47 0.24
C ILE A 114 -20.28 -21.72 0.52
N ASP A 115 -21.39 -21.61 1.24
CA ASP A 115 -22.35 -22.70 1.48
C ASP A 115 -23.13 -23.11 0.23
N THR A 116 -23.20 -22.24 -0.77
CA THR A 116 -23.83 -22.56 -2.06
C THR A 116 -22.94 -23.36 -3.01
N LEU A 117 -21.65 -23.53 -2.68
CA LEU A 117 -20.72 -24.28 -3.50
C LEU A 117 -20.89 -25.79 -3.31
N SER A 118 -21.08 -26.51 -4.41
CA SER A 118 -21.06 -27.98 -4.40
C SER A 118 -19.64 -28.51 -4.23
N SER A 119 -19.52 -29.80 -3.88
CA SER A 119 -18.21 -30.46 -3.78
C SER A 119 -17.45 -30.40 -5.11
N GLU A 120 -18.13 -30.57 -6.25
CA GLU A 120 -17.53 -30.51 -7.58
C GLU A 120 -16.99 -29.11 -7.89
N GLN A 121 -17.72 -28.05 -7.51
CA GLN A 121 -17.24 -26.68 -7.65
C GLN A 121 -16.02 -26.41 -6.77
N ILE A 122 -15.97 -26.99 -5.56
CA ILE A 122 -14.80 -26.88 -4.69
C ILE A 122 -13.59 -27.58 -5.32
N GLU A 123 -13.76 -28.76 -5.92
CA GLU A 123 -12.68 -29.43 -6.67
C GLU A 123 -12.19 -28.58 -7.85
N GLU A 124 -13.12 -27.99 -8.61
CA GLU A 124 -12.78 -27.10 -9.72
C GLU A 124 -11.94 -25.90 -9.24
N ILE A 125 -12.33 -25.27 -8.13
CA ILE A 125 -11.57 -24.15 -7.53
C ILE A 125 -10.14 -24.59 -7.17
N ILE A 126 -9.98 -25.78 -6.58
CA ILE A 126 -8.67 -26.33 -6.22
C ILE A 126 -7.78 -26.52 -7.46
N ASP A 127 -8.36 -27.02 -8.56
CA ASP A 127 -7.66 -27.21 -9.82
C ASP A 127 -7.32 -25.89 -10.51
N GLN A 128 -8.23 -24.91 -10.48
CA GLN A 128 -8.01 -23.56 -11.01
C GLN A 128 -6.83 -22.87 -10.32
N PHE A 129 -6.71 -22.95 -8.99
CA PHE A 129 -5.56 -22.39 -8.27
C PHE A 129 -4.24 -23.06 -8.70
N GLY A 130 -4.24 -24.40 -8.84
CA GLY A 130 -3.07 -25.12 -9.32
C GLY A 130 -2.69 -24.74 -10.76
N ALA A 131 -3.66 -24.69 -11.67
CA ALA A 131 -3.42 -24.31 -13.06
C ALA A 131 -2.88 -22.88 -13.17
N ALA A 132 -3.49 -21.93 -12.45
CA ALA A 132 -3.00 -20.55 -12.37
C ALA A 132 -1.55 -20.48 -11.85
N ALA A 133 -1.22 -21.22 -10.79
CA ALA A 133 0.15 -21.27 -10.27
C ALA A 133 1.16 -21.78 -11.32
N GLY A 134 0.78 -22.79 -12.11
CA GLY A 134 1.61 -23.27 -13.23
C GLY A 134 1.90 -22.18 -14.26
N ARG A 135 0.87 -21.39 -14.63
CA ARG A 135 1.01 -20.26 -15.56
C ARG A 135 1.82 -19.11 -14.99
N VAL A 136 1.68 -18.84 -13.70
CA VAL A 136 2.50 -17.84 -12.99
C VAL A 136 3.99 -18.21 -13.10
N ARG A 137 4.34 -19.47 -12.84
CA ARG A 137 5.73 -19.94 -13.02
C ARG A 137 6.18 -19.82 -14.48
N GLU A 138 5.33 -20.18 -15.43
CA GLU A 138 5.65 -20.11 -16.87
C GLU A 138 5.81 -18.67 -17.40
N ALA A 139 5.10 -17.72 -16.80
CA ALA A 139 5.23 -16.29 -17.06
C ALA A 139 6.51 -15.69 -16.46
N GLY A 140 7.30 -16.47 -15.70
CA GLY A 140 8.60 -16.04 -15.18
C GLY A 140 8.52 -15.16 -13.93
N PHE A 141 7.43 -15.23 -13.16
CA PHE A 141 7.39 -14.63 -11.83
C PHE A 141 8.35 -15.37 -10.87
N ASP A 142 8.87 -14.66 -9.86
CA ASP A 142 9.79 -15.22 -8.86
C ASP A 142 9.09 -16.08 -7.79
N GLY A 143 7.75 -16.06 -7.77
CA GLY A 143 6.91 -16.71 -6.76
C GLY A 143 5.43 -16.38 -6.99
N LEU A 144 4.57 -16.73 -6.03
CA LEU A 144 3.16 -16.33 -6.04
C LEU A 144 2.61 -16.03 -4.64
N GLU A 145 1.55 -15.23 -4.57
CA GLU A 145 0.77 -15.00 -3.35
C GLU A 145 -0.66 -15.55 -3.49
N LEU A 146 -1.04 -16.49 -2.62
CA LEU A 146 -2.42 -16.95 -2.51
C LEU A 146 -3.25 -15.95 -1.69
N HIS A 147 -4.33 -15.45 -2.28
CA HIS A 147 -5.19 -14.51 -1.58
C HIS A 147 -6.18 -15.21 -0.63
N SER A 148 -5.81 -15.33 0.64
CA SER A 148 -6.64 -15.90 1.72
C SER A 148 -7.00 -14.86 2.79
N ALA A 149 -7.21 -13.61 2.36
CA ALA A 149 -7.61 -12.49 3.21
C ALA A 149 -8.93 -11.87 2.71
N HIS A 150 -9.46 -10.93 3.50
CA HIS A 150 -10.62 -10.11 3.15
C HIS A 150 -11.90 -10.93 2.92
N ALA A 151 -12.63 -10.66 1.84
CA ALA A 151 -13.98 -11.19 1.61
C ALA A 151 -14.04 -12.26 0.51
N TYR A 152 -12.88 -12.80 0.12
CA TYR A 152 -12.75 -13.70 -1.01
C TYR A 152 -12.74 -15.16 -0.59
N THR A 153 -12.87 -16.07 -1.57
CA THR A 153 -13.28 -17.46 -1.34
C THR A 153 -12.43 -18.18 -0.28
N LEU A 154 -11.11 -18.14 -0.39
CA LEU A 154 -10.21 -18.77 0.59
C LEU A 154 -10.41 -18.20 2.00
N SER A 155 -10.51 -16.88 2.13
CA SER A 155 -10.77 -16.22 3.41
C SER A 155 -12.17 -16.51 3.96
N SER A 156 -13.17 -16.68 3.10
CA SER A 156 -14.53 -17.02 3.52
C SER A 156 -14.58 -18.43 4.12
N PHE A 157 -13.90 -19.41 3.52
CA PHE A 157 -13.79 -20.76 4.11
C PHE A 157 -13.06 -20.73 5.46
N LEU A 158 -12.04 -19.87 5.56
CA LEU A 158 -11.25 -19.71 6.77
C LEU A 158 -12.00 -18.99 7.90
N SER A 159 -13.04 -18.21 7.61
CA SER A 159 -13.75 -17.41 8.62
C SER A 159 -14.56 -18.29 9.59
N ARG A 160 -14.70 -17.82 10.83
CA ARG A 160 -15.62 -18.43 11.82
C ARG A 160 -17.09 -18.31 11.42
N THR A 161 -17.40 -17.41 10.48
CA THR A 161 -18.76 -17.26 9.94
C THR A 161 -19.08 -18.26 8.82
N ASN A 162 -18.14 -19.15 8.47
CA ASN A 162 -18.36 -20.21 7.49
C ASN A 162 -19.55 -21.10 7.92
N PRO A 163 -20.68 -21.07 7.19
CA PRO A 163 -21.89 -21.78 7.61
C PRO A 163 -21.96 -23.23 7.12
N ARG A 164 -20.92 -23.72 6.44
CA ARG A 164 -20.89 -25.11 5.95
C ARG A 164 -20.91 -26.11 7.11
N THR A 165 -21.51 -27.26 6.85
CA THR A 165 -21.66 -28.39 7.80
C THR A 165 -20.97 -29.67 7.34
N ASP A 166 -20.31 -29.63 6.19
CA ASP A 166 -19.55 -30.75 5.62
C ASP A 166 -18.09 -30.76 6.11
N GLU A 167 -17.20 -31.47 5.42
CA GLU A 167 -15.78 -31.56 5.81
C GLU A 167 -15.03 -30.21 5.77
N TYR A 168 -15.61 -29.18 5.15
CA TYR A 168 -15.13 -27.81 5.11
C TYR A 168 -15.80 -26.90 6.14
N GLY A 169 -16.54 -27.48 7.09
CA GLY A 169 -17.42 -26.76 8.00
C GLY A 169 -16.72 -25.77 8.94
N GLY A 170 -17.45 -24.71 9.31
CA GLY A 170 -16.94 -23.63 10.16
C GLY A 170 -16.82 -23.96 11.66
N THR A 171 -17.35 -25.11 12.08
CA THR A 171 -17.39 -25.52 13.51
C THR A 171 -16.04 -25.94 14.07
N THR A 172 -15.08 -26.28 13.21
CA THR A 172 -13.72 -26.64 13.60
C THR A 172 -12.70 -25.80 12.84
N LEU A 173 -11.51 -25.60 13.44
CA LEU A 173 -10.42 -24.91 12.76
C LEU A 173 -9.88 -25.73 11.58
N GLU A 174 -9.75 -27.05 11.72
CA GLU A 174 -9.28 -27.93 10.64
C GLU A 174 -10.24 -27.99 9.45
N GLY A 175 -11.56 -27.99 9.67
CA GLY A 175 -12.54 -27.92 8.58
C GLY A 175 -12.35 -26.65 7.74
N ARG A 176 -12.16 -25.51 8.41
CA ARG A 176 -11.88 -24.22 7.75
C ARG A 176 -10.54 -24.17 7.02
N LEU A 177 -9.52 -24.87 7.52
CA LEU A 177 -8.19 -24.98 6.92
C LEU A 177 -8.13 -26.00 5.76
N ARG A 178 -9.15 -26.86 5.61
CA ARG A 178 -9.12 -27.95 4.63
C ARG A 178 -8.96 -27.46 3.19
N LEU A 179 -9.70 -26.42 2.80
CA LEU A 179 -9.64 -25.90 1.43
C LEU A 179 -8.23 -25.38 1.08
N ILE A 180 -7.66 -24.52 1.92
CA ILE A 180 -6.35 -23.94 1.66
C ILE A 180 -5.24 -25.00 1.67
N GLY A 181 -5.33 -26.03 2.51
CA GLY A 181 -4.41 -27.17 2.47
C GLY A 181 -4.50 -27.96 1.15
N ARG A 182 -5.71 -28.20 0.64
CA ARG A 182 -5.92 -28.87 -0.66
C ARG A 182 -5.45 -28.01 -1.84
N VAL A 183 -5.70 -26.70 -1.78
CA VAL A 183 -5.19 -25.73 -2.76
C VAL A 183 -3.67 -25.72 -2.75
N MET A 184 -3.03 -25.64 -1.58
CA MET A 184 -1.57 -25.66 -1.47
C MET A 184 -0.97 -26.94 -2.06
N LYS A 185 -1.59 -28.10 -1.80
CA LYS A 185 -1.20 -29.36 -2.45
C LYS A 185 -1.30 -29.30 -3.98
N SER A 186 -2.35 -28.68 -4.52
CA SER A 186 -2.53 -28.49 -5.97
C SER A 186 -1.47 -27.57 -6.57
N VAL A 187 -1.22 -26.44 -5.91
CA VAL A 187 -0.17 -25.47 -6.28
C VAL A 187 1.20 -26.15 -6.31
N ARG A 188 1.58 -26.85 -5.24
CA ARG A 188 2.89 -27.53 -5.15
C ARG A 188 3.10 -28.58 -6.23
N ARG A 189 2.05 -29.32 -6.64
CA ARG A 189 2.15 -30.24 -7.79
C ARG A 189 2.52 -29.53 -9.10
N ARG A 190 2.15 -28.26 -9.25
CA ARG A 190 2.33 -27.49 -10.48
C ARG A 190 3.64 -26.72 -10.50
N VAL A 191 4.05 -26.15 -9.36
CA VAL A 191 5.22 -25.26 -9.29
C VAL A 191 6.46 -25.89 -8.65
N GLY A 192 6.31 -26.96 -7.87
CA GLY A 192 7.39 -27.57 -7.09
C GLY A 192 7.59 -26.94 -5.72
N VAL A 193 8.51 -27.50 -4.94
CA VAL A 193 8.85 -27.02 -3.59
C VAL A 193 9.81 -25.84 -3.58
N GLU A 194 10.65 -25.70 -4.60
CA GLU A 194 11.64 -24.62 -4.73
C GLU A 194 11.03 -23.29 -5.21
N PHE A 195 9.80 -23.30 -5.73
CA PHE A 195 9.13 -22.08 -6.18
C PHE A 195 8.45 -21.39 -4.99
N PRO A 196 8.81 -20.15 -4.62
CA PRO A 196 8.24 -19.46 -3.47
C PRO A 196 6.72 -19.28 -3.56
N VAL A 197 6.01 -19.67 -2.50
CA VAL A 197 4.56 -19.52 -2.35
C VAL A 197 4.25 -18.82 -1.03
N CYS A 198 3.65 -17.65 -1.13
CA CYS A 198 3.09 -16.88 -0.04
C CYS A 198 1.61 -17.16 0.15
N VAL A 199 1.12 -16.89 1.35
CA VAL A 199 -0.30 -16.67 1.60
C VAL A 199 -0.53 -15.31 2.24
N ARG A 200 -1.49 -14.57 1.68
CA ARG A 200 -2.01 -13.38 2.34
C ARG A 200 -3.14 -13.76 3.29
N LEU A 201 -2.99 -13.44 4.56
CA LEU A 201 -3.89 -13.81 5.65
C LEU A 201 -4.36 -12.56 6.40
N ASN A 202 -5.62 -12.52 6.82
CA ASN A 202 -6.05 -11.55 7.81
C ASN A 202 -5.50 -11.95 9.19
N ALA A 203 -4.76 -11.08 9.86
CA ALA A 203 -4.40 -11.26 11.27
C ALA A 203 -5.64 -11.14 12.18
N GLU A 204 -6.64 -10.38 11.74
CA GLU A 204 -7.95 -10.27 12.37
C GLU A 204 -9.00 -9.89 11.33
N GLU A 205 -10.21 -10.43 11.47
CA GLU A 205 -11.30 -10.15 10.52
C GLU A 205 -12.06 -8.86 10.82
N PHE A 206 -11.99 -8.34 12.05
CA PHE A 206 -12.70 -7.12 12.49
C PHE A 206 -14.20 -7.12 12.18
N ILE A 207 -14.84 -8.29 12.28
CA ILE A 207 -16.30 -8.44 12.18
C ILE A 207 -16.83 -9.16 13.40
N LYS A 208 -18.13 -9.00 13.66
CA LYS A 208 -18.82 -9.76 14.69
C LYS A 208 -18.71 -11.26 14.38
N ASN A 209 -18.34 -12.04 15.39
CA ASN A 209 -18.16 -13.49 15.30
C ASN A 209 -17.06 -13.95 14.31
N GLY A 210 -16.22 -13.04 13.80
CA GLY A 210 -15.00 -13.39 13.07
C GLY A 210 -13.92 -13.92 14.01
N TYR A 211 -12.80 -14.36 13.44
CA TYR A 211 -11.62 -14.69 14.23
C TYR A 211 -10.76 -13.45 14.55
N THR A 212 -10.06 -13.53 15.67
CA THR A 212 -9.10 -12.53 16.17
C THR A 212 -7.67 -13.02 16.02
N VAL A 213 -6.72 -12.22 16.45
CA VAL A 213 -5.30 -12.59 16.44
C VAL A 213 -5.02 -13.92 17.15
N ASP A 214 -5.76 -14.25 18.21
CA ASP A 214 -5.54 -15.49 18.98
C ASP A 214 -5.74 -16.76 18.16
N GLU A 215 -6.73 -16.78 17.27
CA GLU A 215 -6.93 -17.91 16.38
C GLU A 215 -6.03 -17.81 15.14
N SER A 216 -5.76 -16.59 14.66
CA SER A 216 -4.87 -16.39 13.52
C SER A 216 -3.44 -16.88 13.77
N LYS A 217 -2.98 -16.93 15.03
CA LYS A 217 -1.71 -17.57 15.45
C LYS A 217 -1.67 -19.05 15.04
N LEU A 218 -2.75 -19.78 15.32
CA LEU A 218 -2.87 -21.21 14.97
C LEU A 218 -3.00 -21.41 13.46
N ILE A 219 -3.74 -20.52 12.79
CA ILE A 219 -3.86 -20.51 11.32
C ILE A 219 -2.48 -20.30 10.69
N ALA A 220 -1.74 -19.28 11.13
CA ALA A 220 -0.41 -18.96 10.64
C ALA A 220 0.58 -20.10 10.88
N GLN A 221 0.52 -20.75 12.05
CA GLN A 221 1.32 -21.94 12.34
C GLN A 221 0.99 -23.05 11.34
N ARG A 222 -0.29 -23.37 11.12
CA ARG A 222 -0.65 -24.40 10.13
C ARG A 222 -0.20 -24.00 8.73
N PHE A 223 -0.23 -22.72 8.37
CA PHE A 223 0.28 -22.27 7.08
C PHE A 223 1.80 -22.50 6.95
N SER A 224 2.57 -22.23 7.99
CA SER A 224 4.00 -22.57 8.01
C SER A 224 4.22 -24.08 7.86
N GLU A 225 3.46 -24.91 8.59
CA GLU A 225 3.51 -26.38 8.51
C GLU A 225 3.09 -26.93 7.13
N LEU A 226 2.18 -26.26 6.43
CA LEU A 226 1.79 -26.58 5.04
C LEU A 226 2.87 -26.20 4.01
N GLY A 227 3.93 -25.51 4.43
CA GLY A 227 5.05 -25.10 3.60
C GLY A 227 4.79 -23.80 2.83
N PHE A 228 4.03 -22.86 3.39
CA PHE A 228 4.07 -21.47 2.90
C PHE A 228 5.41 -20.83 3.27
N ASP A 229 6.09 -20.29 2.26
CA ASP A 229 7.47 -19.82 2.39
C ASP A 229 7.57 -18.50 3.17
N TYR A 230 6.52 -17.68 3.11
CA TYR A 230 6.33 -16.50 3.96
C TYR A 230 4.85 -16.17 4.09
N LEU A 231 4.51 -15.38 5.11
CA LEU A 231 3.14 -14.95 5.40
C LEU A 231 3.00 -13.45 5.19
N SER A 232 1.98 -13.03 4.45
CA SER A 232 1.65 -11.62 4.20
C SER A 232 0.40 -11.26 5.01
N LEU A 233 0.55 -10.43 6.03
CA LEU A 233 -0.54 -10.11 6.95
C LEU A 233 -1.28 -8.84 6.53
N SER A 234 -2.60 -8.96 6.51
CA SER A 234 -3.55 -7.86 6.37
C SER A 234 -4.58 -7.93 7.50
N VAL A 235 -5.64 -7.12 7.46
CA VAL A 235 -6.76 -7.23 8.38
C VAL A 235 -8.05 -6.86 7.66
N GLY A 236 -9.20 -7.27 8.22
CA GLY A 236 -10.52 -6.77 7.83
C GLY A 236 -10.86 -6.94 6.35
N GLY A 237 -11.73 -6.06 5.84
CA GLY A 237 -12.20 -6.08 4.45
C GLY A 237 -13.22 -7.20 4.20
N LYS A 238 -14.31 -7.22 4.94
CA LYS A 238 -15.31 -8.31 4.95
C LYS A 238 -16.64 -7.86 4.35
N PHE A 239 -17.39 -8.81 3.77
CA PHE A 239 -18.76 -8.51 3.31
C PHE A 239 -19.77 -8.50 4.46
N GLU A 240 -19.43 -9.13 5.58
CA GLU A 240 -20.31 -9.32 6.73
C GLU A 240 -20.70 -8.02 7.45
N ASP A 241 -19.88 -6.97 7.36
CA ASP A 241 -20.16 -5.63 7.89
C ASP A 241 -20.14 -4.53 6.82
N ALA A 242 -20.08 -4.91 5.55
CA ALA A 242 -20.07 -3.97 4.44
C ALA A 242 -21.37 -3.14 4.42
N VAL A 243 -21.23 -1.84 4.15
CA VAL A 243 -22.36 -0.91 4.04
C VAL A 243 -23.06 -1.14 2.70
N HIS A 244 -24.33 -1.55 2.77
CA HIS A 244 -25.14 -1.73 1.57
C HIS A 244 -25.69 -0.39 1.10
N THR A 245 -25.36 0.00 -0.14
CA THR A 245 -25.91 1.18 -0.80
C THR A 245 -26.79 0.73 -1.98
N PRO A 246 -28.10 1.04 -1.99
CA PRO A 246 -29.00 0.62 -3.06
C PRO A 246 -28.49 1.00 -4.46
N GLY A 247 -28.51 0.04 -5.38
CA GLY A 247 -28.05 0.22 -6.76
C GLY A 247 -26.54 0.11 -6.97
N GLN A 248 -25.76 -0.10 -5.92
CA GLN A 248 -24.32 -0.32 -5.99
C GLN A 248 -23.95 -1.78 -5.67
N VAL A 249 -22.87 -2.26 -6.27
CA VAL A 249 -22.30 -3.56 -5.89
C VAL A 249 -21.75 -3.44 -4.46
N LEU A 250 -21.96 -4.47 -3.64
CA LEU A 250 -21.45 -4.48 -2.28
C LEU A 250 -19.91 -4.41 -2.30
N PHE A 251 -19.33 -3.50 -1.52
CA PHE A 251 -17.89 -3.27 -1.46
C PHE A 251 -17.33 -3.73 -0.11
N PRO A 252 -16.43 -4.74 -0.07
CA PRO A 252 -16.01 -5.37 1.19
C PRO A 252 -15.09 -4.48 2.03
N TYR A 253 -14.56 -3.39 1.46
CA TYR A 253 -13.74 -2.43 2.20
C TYR A 253 -14.55 -1.24 2.74
N SER A 254 -15.87 -1.34 2.78
CA SER A 254 -16.74 -0.45 3.58
C SER A 254 -16.96 -1.02 4.98
N GLY A 255 -17.59 -0.25 5.87
CA GLY A 255 -17.82 -0.69 7.25
C GLY A 255 -16.56 -0.64 8.14
N TYR A 256 -16.66 -1.20 9.34
CA TYR A 256 -15.60 -1.14 10.35
C TYR A 256 -14.38 -1.98 9.93
N SER A 257 -14.60 -3.21 9.47
CA SER A 257 -13.54 -4.08 8.95
C SER A 257 -12.84 -3.45 7.74
N GLY A 258 -13.60 -2.76 6.90
CA GLY A 258 -13.08 -2.03 5.74
C GLY A 258 -12.22 -0.83 6.10
N ASP A 259 -12.59 -0.08 7.14
CA ASP A 259 -11.78 1.01 7.68
C ASP A 259 -10.53 0.52 8.39
N ARG A 260 -10.56 -0.68 8.98
CA ARG A 260 -9.33 -1.34 9.48
C ARG A 260 -8.43 -1.78 8.33
N CYS A 261 -8.98 -2.37 7.27
CA CYS A 261 -8.21 -2.79 6.11
C CYS A 261 -7.57 -1.60 5.36
N MET A 262 -8.36 -0.54 5.13
CA MET A 262 -7.98 0.63 4.35
C MET A 262 -8.10 1.91 5.19
N PRO A 263 -7.24 2.08 6.22
CA PRO A 263 -7.41 3.11 7.24
C PRO A 263 -7.17 4.51 6.70
N GLY A 264 -8.11 5.41 6.94
CA GLY A 264 -8.03 6.82 6.55
C GLY A 264 -7.05 7.64 7.40
N ALA A 265 -7.00 8.94 7.13
CA ALA A 265 -6.10 9.88 7.82
C ALA A 265 -6.28 9.89 9.35
N TRP A 266 -7.51 9.74 9.84
CA TRP A 266 -7.87 9.83 11.27
C TRP A 266 -7.41 8.65 12.14
N LEU A 267 -7.02 7.52 11.53
CA LEU A 267 -6.46 6.38 12.28
C LEU A 267 -4.93 6.55 12.44
N PRO A 268 -4.34 6.03 13.53
CA PRO A 268 -2.90 6.21 13.79
C PRO A 268 -2.02 5.53 12.73
N ARG A 269 -0.73 5.86 12.73
CA ARG A 269 0.28 5.16 11.93
C ARG A 269 0.65 3.82 12.56
N ALA A 270 1.33 2.95 11.80
CA ALA A 270 1.80 1.63 12.26
C ALA A 270 0.69 0.76 12.89
N LEU A 271 -0.53 0.84 12.33
CA LEU A 271 -1.67 0.04 12.74
C LEU A 271 -1.38 -1.44 12.58
N HIS A 272 -1.92 -2.24 13.49
CA HIS A 272 -1.92 -3.71 13.44
C HIS A 272 -0.54 -4.36 13.55
N VAL A 273 0.55 -3.58 13.71
CA VAL A 273 1.91 -4.11 13.92
C VAL A 273 1.97 -5.02 15.14
N ASN A 274 1.18 -4.73 16.18
CA ASN A 274 1.08 -5.59 17.35
C ASN A 274 0.52 -6.98 17.00
N LEU A 275 -0.45 -7.08 16.10
CA LEU A 275 -1.02 -8.37 15.68
C LEU A 275 0.03 -9.20 14.93
N ALA A 276 0.81 -8.56 14.05
CA ALA A 276 1.92 -9.22 13.37
C ALA A 276 3.00 -9.70 14.34
N ALA A 277 3.35 -8.88 15.34
CA ALA A 277 4.32 -9.24 16.36
C ALA A 277 3.86 -10.45 17.17
N GLU A 278 2.58 -10.51 17.55
CA GLU A 278 2.00 -11.64 18.27
C GLU A 278 2.02 -12.94 17.46
N ILE A 279 1.63 -12.87 16.17
CA ILE A 279 1.68 -14.02 15.26
C ILE A 279 3.12 -14.49 15.08
N LYS A 280 4.04 -13.57 14.82
CA LYS A 280 5.46 -13.91 14.61
C LYS A 280 6.09 -14.51 15.86
N ALA A 281 5.81 -13.96 17.04
CA ALA A 281 6.26 -14.53 18.32
C ALA A 281 5.72 -15.95 18.52
N HIS A 282 4.45 -16.19 18.18
CA HIS A 282 3.87 -17.54 18.21
C HIS A 282 4.58 -18.50 17.27
N LEU A 283 4.85 -18.10 16.02
CA LEU A 283 5.57 -18.92 15.04
C LEU A 283 6.96 -19.31 15.56
N VAL A 284 7.73 -18.34 16.05
CA VAL A 284 9.07 -18.59 16.60
C VAL A 284 9.01 -19.54 17.79
N ALA A 285 8.06 -19.35 18.70
CA ALA A 285 7.88 -20.22 19.86
C ALA A 285 7.53 -21.68 19.49
N HIS A 286 6.98 -21.90 18.28
CA HIS A 286 6.61 -23.22 17.76
C HIS A 286 7.57 -23.71 16.66
N GLY A 287 8.78 -23.16 16.58
CA GLY A 287 9.83 -23.62 15.66
C GLY A 287 9.56 -23.32 14.18
N CYS A 288 8.58 -22.46 13.87
CA CYS A 288 8.28 -22.02 12.52
C CYS A 288 9.18 -20.84 12.14
N SER A 289 9.75 -20.87 10.93
CA SER A 289 10.72 -19.88 10.44
C SER A 289 10.21 -19.03 9.27
N SER A 290 8.96 -19.24 8.82
CA SER A 290 8.35 -18.46 7.73
C SER A 290 8.40 -16.96 8.06
N PRO A 291 9.04 -16.12 7.24
CA PRO A 291 9.06 -14.68 7.44
C PRO A 291 7.66 -14.07 7.41
N VAL A 292 7.48 -12.98 8.14
CA VAL A 292 6.19 -12.28 8.23
C VAL A 292 6.29 -10.89 7.61
N ALA A 293 5.42 -10.60 6.63
CA ALA A 293 5.19 -9.27 6.09
C ALA A 293 3.94 -8.63 6.72
N ILE A 294 3.96 -7.31 6.94
CA ILE A 294 2.80 -6.58 7.48
C ILE A 294 2.59 -5.24 6.77
N ALA A 295 1.33 -4.90 6.50
CA ALA A 295 0.92 -3.55 6.08
C ALA A 295 0.04 -2.88 7.13
N GLY A 296 0.20 -1.56 7.31
CA GLY A 296 -0.53 -0.84 8.36
C GLY A 296 -0.19 0.65 8.50
N LYS A 297 -0.27 1.42 7.41
CA LYS A 297 0.18 2.84 7.37
C LYS A 297 1.65 3.01 7.75
N LEU A 298 2.52 2.29 7.04
CA LEU A 298 3.98 2.22 7.28
C LEU A 298 4.79 3.05 6.26
N SER A 299 4.21 4.08 5.64
CA SER A 299 4.92 4.94 4.68
C SER A 299 5.89 5.92 5.33
N ASP A 300 5.96 5.97 6.65
CA ASP A 300 6.99 6.73 7.34
C ASP A 300 8.25 5.89 7.54
N PRO A 301 9.44 6.40 7.13
CA PRO A 301 10.67 5.62 7.18
C PRO A 301 11.07 5.18 8.59
N ALA A 302 10.83 6.00 9.62
CA ALA A 302 11.18 5.67 10.99
C ALA A 302 10.27 4.59 11.58
N ASP A 303 8.97 4.62 11.26
CA ASP A 303 8.05 3.54 11.63
C ASP A 303 8.42 2.23 10.94
N ALA A 304 8.68 2.28 9.62
CA ALA A 304 9.08 1.11 8.83
C ALA A 304 10.36 0.45 9.39
N GLU A 305 11.40 1.25 9.67
CA GLU A 305 12.63 0.76 10.28
C GLU A 305 12.40 0.19 11.69
N ARG A 306 11.56 0.85 12.50
CA ARG A 306 11.24 0.40 13.87
C ARG A 306 10.57 -0.97 13.88
N VAL A 307 9.61 -1.21 12.97
CA VAL A 307 8.92 -2.51 12.85
C VAL A 307 9.89 -3.65 12.57
N LEU A 308 10.90 -3.41 11.73
CA LEU A 308 11.89 -4.42 11.39
C LEU A 308 12.91 -4.62 12.51
N THR A 309 13.40 -3.54 13.11
CA THR A 309 14.43 -3.59 14.17
C THR A 309 13.89 -4.16 15.47
N SER A 310 12.62 -3.92 15.81
CA SER A 310 11.93 -4.57 16.94
C SER A 310 11.67 -6.06 16.71
N GLY A 311 11.80 -6.54 15.48
CA GLY A 311 11.47 -7.91 15.10
C GLY A 311 9.98 -8.18 14.93
N SER A 312 9.11 -7.15 15.00
CA SER A 312 7.66 -7.29 14.86
C SER A 312 7.23 -7.84 13.48
N ALA A 313 8.04 -7.62 12.45
CA ALA A 313 7.92 -8.25 11.13
C ALA A 313 9.30 -8.39 10.46
N ASP A 314 9.36 -9.13 9.36
CA ASP A 314 10.57 -9.31 8.53
C ASP A 314 10.54 -8.46 7.26
N ILE A 315 9.35 -8.06 6.82
CA ILE A 315 9.07 -7.27 5.62
C ILE A 315 8.00 -6.23 5.95
N VAL A 316 8.17 -5.00 5.47
CA VAL A 316 7.16 -3.94 5.60
C VAL A 316 6.42 -3.74 4.28
N GLY A 317 5.11 -3.91 4.32
CA GLY A 317 4.19 -3.66 3.22
C GLY A 317 3.75 -2.19 3.19
N ILE A 318 4.15 -1.47 2.14
CA ILE A 318 3.77 -0.07 1.92
C ILE A 318 2.90 0.00 0.65
N ALA A 319 1.58 -0.01 0.83
CA ALA A 319 0.64 0.07 -0.30
C ALA A 319 0.50 1.52 -0.82
N ARG A 320 -0.38 2.30 -0.20
CA ARG A 320 -0.72 3.67 -0.63
C ARG A 320 0.45 4.66 -0.60
N GLY A 321 1.44 4.43 0.27
CA GLY A 321 2.67 5.22 0.29
C GLY A 321 3.48 5.05 -1.00
N LEU A 322 3.68 3.82 -1.46
CA LEU A 322 4.37 3.56 -2.72
C LEU A 322 3.51 3.94 -3.92
N LEU A 323 2.18 3.83 -3.83
CA LEU A 323 1.30 4.41 -4.85
C LEU A 323 1.55 5.92 -4.98
N ALA A 324 1.55 6.67 -3.87
CA ALA A 324 1.82 8.10 -3.90
C ALA A 324 3.23 8.41 -4.46
N ASP A 325 4.25 7.66 -4.00
CA ASP A 325 5.65 7.85 -4.38
C ASP A 325 6.38 6.51 -4.59
N PRO A 326 6.45 6.01 -5.83
CA PRO A 326 7.18 4.77 -6.14
C PRO A 326 8.67 4.85 -5.80
N ALA A 327 9.27 6.04 -5.83
CA ALA A 327 10.68 6.28 -5.56
C ALA A 327 11.00 6.43 -4.06
N TRP A 328 10.01 6.27 -3.18
CA TRP A 328 10.17 6.28 -1.74
C TRP A 328 11.38 5.47 -1.25
N PRO A 329 11.64 4.21 -1.70
CA PRO A 329 12.79 3.44 -1.24
C PRO A 329 14.12 4.12 -1.55
N ASN A 330 14.29 4.61 -2.78
CA ASN A 330 15.51 5.31 -3.20
C ASN A 330 15.71 6.63 -2.44
N LYS A 331 14.64 7.42 -2.25
CA LYS A 331 14.68 8.66 -1.45
C LYS A 331 15.10 8.40 -0.01
N VAL A 332 14.54 7.36 0.64
CA VAL A 332 14.94 6.96 1.99
C VAL A 332 16.40 6.52 2.00
N ARG A 333 16.83 5.70 1.03
CA ARG A 333 18.22 5.21 0.94
C ARG A 333 19.23 6.33 0.77
N SER A 334 18.88 7.39 0.02
CA SER A 334 19.75 8.54 -0.23
C SER A 334 19.60 9.67 0.81
N GLY A 335 18.84 9.47 1.89
CA GLY A 335 18.60 10.51 2.91
C GLY A 335 17.70 11.67 2.46
N ARG A 336 17.02 11.54 1.31
CA ARG A 336 16.09 12.53 0.75
C ARG A 336 14.67 12.34 1.30
N THR A 337 14.52 12.07 2.59
CA THR A 337 13.19 11.78 3.18
C THR A 337 12.23 12.97 3.14
N ALA A 338 12.75 14.19 3.03
CA ALA A 338 11.96 15.41 2.86
C ALA A 338 11.31 15.52 1.46
N ASP A 339 11.83 14.80 0.46
CA ASP A 339 11.34 14.83 -0.93
C ASP A 339 10.26 13.77 -1.19
N ILE A 340 9.87 13.02 -0.16
CA ILE A 340 8.86 11.96 -0.27
C ILE A 340 7.48 12.59 -0.44
N VAL A 341 6.75 12.19 -1.49
CA VAL A 341 5.33 12.53 -1.64
C VAL A 341 4.53 11.69 -0.65
N GLN A 342 4.33 12.24 0.54
CA GLN A 342 3.74 11.52 1.66
C GLN A 342 2.24 11.30 1.44
N CYS A 343 1.81 10.04 1.40
CA CYS A 343 0.39 9.70 1.33
C CYS A 343 -0.36 10.33 2.51
N ASP A 344 -1.38 11.13 2.20
CA ASP A 344 -2.27 11.79 3.16
C ASP A 344 -3.38 10.86 3.70
N TYR A 345 -3.45 9.63 3.19
CA TYR A 345 -4.47 8.65 3.52
C TYR A 345 -5.92 9.15 3.27
N CYS A 346 -6.11 10.00 2.24
CA CYS A 346 -7.42 10.55 1.84
C CYS A 346 -8.42 9.51 1.31
N ASN A 347 -7.96 8.29 0.98
CA ASN A 347 -8.78 7.19 0.46
C ASN A 347 -9.46 7.45 -0.89
N VAL A 348 -9.02 8.43 -1.69
CA VAL A 348 -9.46 8.57 -3.09
C VAL A 348 -9.18 7.30 -3.89
N CYS A 349 -8.00 6.69 -3.71
CA CYS A 349 -7.66 5.40 -4.32
C CYS A 349 -8.65 4.27 -3.94
N LYS A 350 -9.06 4.18 -2.66
CA LYS A 350 -10.07 3.24 -2.15
C LYS A 350 -11.44 3.48 -2.81
N GLN A 351 -11.83 4.74 -2.98
CA GLN A 351 -13.11 5.11 -3.61
C GLN A 351 -13.13 4.76 -5.11
N LEU A 352 -12.01 4.99 -5.82
CA LEU A 352 -11.88 4.63 -7.22
C LEU A 352 -11.96 3.10 -7.41
N ASP A 353 -11.27 2.34 -6.57
CA ASP A 353 -11.36 0.88 -6.56
C ASP A 353 -12.80 0.40 -6.31
N GLY A 354 -13.46 0.91 -5.28
CA GLY A 354 -14.86 0.55 -4.98
C GLY A 354 -15.88 0.94 -6.05
N THR A 355 -15.51 1.86 -6.95
CA THR A 355 -16.33 2.25 -8.10
C THR A 355 -15.82 1.70 -9.43
N HIS A 356 -14.84 0.79 -9.41
CA HIS A 356 -14.24 0.14 -10.58
C HIS A 356 -13.71 1.13 -11.62
N LYS A 357 -13.07 2.19 -11.14
CA LYS A 357 -12.41 3.22 -11.95
C LYS A 357 -10.90 3.07 -11.86
N PRO A 358 -10.15 3.50 -12.90
CA PRO A 358 -8.69 3.57 -12.82
C PRO A 358 -8.22 4.22 -11.52
N VAL A 359 -7.43 3.48 -10.75
CA VAL A 359 -6.95 3.90 -9.43
C VAL A 359 -5.78 4.84 -9.62
N ILE A 360 -5.99 6.08 -9.20
CA ILE A 360 -4.98 7.13 -9.18
C ILE A 360 -4.77 7.66 -7.76
N CYS A 361 -3.64 8.33 -7.53
CA CYS A 361 -3.43 9.10 -6.32
C CYS A 361 -3.89 10.56 -6.52
N ASN A 362 -4.59 11.11 -5.53
CA ASN A 362 -5.00 12.52 -5.53
C ASN A 362 -3.81 13.50 -5.50
N LEU A 363 -2.62 13.02 -5.10
CA LEU A 363 -1.41 13.82 -4.99
C LEU A 363 -0.66 13.95 -6.33
N TRP A 364 -1.04 13.20 -7.36
CA TRP A 364 -0.38 13.31 -8.66
C TRP A 364 -0.88 14.51 -9.47
N PRO A 365 -0.10 14.98 -10.46
CA PRO A 365 -0.56 16.00 -11.38
C PRO A 365 -1.87 15.58 -12.05
N ARG A 366 -2.81 16.53 -12.19
CA ARG A 366 -4.13 16.28 -12.76
C ARG A 366 -4.04 15.59 -14.11
N GLY A 367 -4.77 14.49 -14.28
CA GLY A 367 -4.82 13.71 -15.53
C GLY A 367 -3.73 12.64 -15.64
N SER A 368 -2.80 12.56 -14.69
CA SER A 368 -1.77 11.52 -14.69
C SER A 368 -2.36 10.16 -14.29
N LEU A 369 -1.96 9.11 -15.01
CA LEU A 369 -2.25 7.74 -14.62
C LEU A 369 -1.15 7.14 -13.74
N GLN A 370 0.02 7.77 -13.66
CA GLN A 370 1.16 7.32 -12.87
C GLN A 370 1.66 8.44 -11.95
N ALA A 371 2.46 8.07 -10.95
CA ALA A 371 3.22 9.05 -10.18
C ALA A 371 4.23 9.75 -11.08
N ALA A 372 4.60 10.99 -10.72
CA ALA A 372 5.73 11.66 -11.35
C ALA A 372 7.00 10.81 -11.13
N ARG A 373 7.86 10.72 -12.15
CA ARG A 373 9.16 10.07 -12.00
C ARG A 373 10.02 10.91 -11.06
N ASP A 374 10.84 10.23 -10.25
CA ASP A 374 11.90 10.84 -9.45
C ASP A 374 13.10 11.15 -10.36
N GLU A 375 12.88 12.06 -11.31
CA GLU A 375 13.98 12.65 -12.07
C GLU A 375 14.61 13.72 -11.19
N PRO A 376 15.96 13.80 -11.13
CA PRO A 376 16.61 14.89 -10.44
C PRO A 376 16.34 16.19 -11.22
N ALA A 377 15.24 16.89 -10.92
CA ALA A 377 15.16 18.29 -11.28
C ALA A 377 16.21 19.04 -10.45
N ALA A 378 16.92 19.96 -11.09
CA ALA A 378 17.79 20.86 -10.37
C ALA A 378 16.93 21.60 -9.33
N ALA A 379 17.25 21.41 -8.04
CA ALA A 379 16.61 22.14 -6.97
C ALA A 379 16.68 23.64 -7.28
N PRO A 380 15.57 24.38 -7.11
CA PRO A 380 15.61 25.82 -7.29
C PRO A 380 16.63 26.40 -6.31
N ALA A 381 17.47 27.31 -6.79
CA ALA A 381 18.50 27.92 -5.97
C ALA A 381 18.21 29.41 -5.84
N PHE A 382 18.20 29.90 -4.61
CA PHE A 382 18.24 31.33 -4.35
C PHE A 382 19.60 31.88 -4.76
N GLU A 383 19.60 33.03 -5.44
CA GLU A 383 20.83 33.75 -5.75
C GLU A 383 21.28 34.57 -4.53
N GLY A 384 22.57 34.90 -4.43
CA GLY A 384 23.12 35.60 -3.26
C GLY A 384 22.51 36.98 -2.97
N SER A 385 21.82 37.60 -3.93
CA SER A 385 21.10 38.86 -3.77
C SER A 385 19.64 38.70 -3.33
N ASP A 386 19.10 37.48 -3.32
CA ASP A 386 17.71 37.24 -2.95
C ASP A 386 17.46 37.46 -1.47
N LYS A 387 16.32 38.07 -1.15
CA LYS A 387 15.90 38.38 0.22
C LYS A 387 14.39 38.42 0.32
N ILE A 388 13.90 38.13 1.52
CA ILE A 388 12.51 38.39 1.87
C ILE A 388 12.41 39.86 2.28
N VAL A 389 11.47 40.58 1.67
CA VAL A 389 11.01 41.88 2.16
C VAL A 389 9.82 41.61 3.06
N ALA A 390 9.97 41.91 4.36
CA ALA A 390 8.93 41.76 5.36
C ALA A 390 8.54 43.15 5.90
N THR A 391 7.27 43.51 5.75
CA THR A 391 6.72 44.78 6.24
C THR A 391 5.57 44.50 7.20
N ALA A 392 5.66 45.00 8.43
CA ALA A 392 4.63 44.82 9.44
C ALA A 392 3.75 46.06 9.60
N THR A 393 2.46 45.82 9.80
CA THR A 393 1.58 46.73 10.54
C THR A 393 1.33 46.14 11.92
N SER A 394 0.46 46.75 12.72
CA SER A 394 0.14 46.26 14.06
C SER A 394 -0.66 44.94 14.08
N SER A 395 -1.20 44.50 12.94
CA SER A 395 -2.07 43.32 12.82
C SER A 395 -1.71 42.34 11.71
N GLN A 396 -0.73 42.66 10.86
CA GLN A 396 -0.33 41.80 9.75
C GLN A 396 1.14 41.99 9.38
N VAL A 397 1.73 40.95 8.80
CA VAL A 397 3.04 41.02 8.13
C VAL A 397 2.87 40.67 6.66
N SER A 398 3.23 41.59 5.77
CA SER A 398 3.31 41.33 4.33
C SER A 398 4.71 40.88 3.96
N LEU A 399 4.81 39.74 3.28
CA LEU A 399 6.05 39.17 2.77
C LEU A 399 6.07 39.25 1.25
N SER A 400 7.23 39.56 0.68
CA SER A 400 7.49 39.39 -0.75
C SER A 400 8.94 38.98 -1.00
N TRP A 401 9.17 38.23 -2.08
CA TRP A 401 10.49 37.79 -2.53
C TRP A 401 10.54 37.72 -4.06
N ASN A 402 11.74 37.50 -4.60
CA ASN A 402 11.93 37.36 -6.05
C ASN A 402 11.44 36.01 -6.56
N LYS A 403 11.11 35.94 -7.85
CA LYS A 403 10.89 34.64 -8.51
C LYS A 403 12.20 33.87 -8.54
N VAL A 404 12.14 32.59 -8.17
CA VAL A 404 13.27 31.67 -8.23
C VAL A 404 13.13 30.80 -9.48
N PRO A 405 14.12 30.78 -10.40
CA PRO A 405 14.08 29.91 -11.56
C PRO A 405 13.85 28.45 -11.17
N GLY A 406 12.94 27.78 -11.87
CA GLY A 406 12.55 26.39 -11.59
C GLY A 406 11.58 26.20 -10.42
N ALA A 407 11.35 27.22 -9.59
CA ALA A 407 10.38 27.12 -8.49
C ALA A 407 8.94 27.27 -8.99
N THR A 408 8.05 26.40 -8.49
CA THR A 408 6.60 26.46 -8.76
C THR A 408 5.76 26.56 -7.49
N LEU A 409 6.38 26.37 -6.33
CA LEU A 409 5.77 26.46 -5.01
C LEU A 409 6.80 27.06 -4.02
N PHE A 410 6.30 27.76 -3.01
CA PHE A 410 7.08 28.30 -1.91
C PHE A 410 6.42 27.94 -0.58
N ASP A 411 7.20 27.30 0.29
CA ASP A 411 6.81 27.05 1.68
C ASP A 411 7.26 28.22 2.54
N VAL A 412 6.33 28.80 3.30
CA VAL A 412 6.59 29.89 4.25
C VAL A 412 6.53 29.32 5.66
N TYR A 413 7.66 29.37 6.36
CA TYR A 413 7.77 28.99 7.76
C TYR A 413 7.82 30.23 8.64
N ARG A 414 7.29 30.11 9.85
CA ARG A 414 7.32 31.16 10.88
C ARG A 414 7.79 30.59 12.22
N SER A 415 8.65 31.33 12.90
CA SER A 415 8.99 31.13 14.32
C SER A 415 8.86 32.42 15.11
N THR A 416 8.70 32.27 16.43
CA THR A 416 8.65 33.39 17.39
C THR A 416 9.66 33.08 18.50
N GLY A 417 10.61 33.98 18.75
CA GLY A 417 11.64 33.74 19.77
C GLY A 417 12.46 32.46 19.52
N SER A 418 12.47 31.55 20.49
CA SER A 418 13.17 30.26 20.45
C SER A 418 12.32 29.09 19.94
N ASP A 419 11.06 29.34 19.57
CA ASP A 419 10.17 28.28 19.11
C ASP A 419 10.63 27.71 17.76
N PRO A 420 10.45 26.40 17.51
CA PRO A 420 10.75 25.81 16.21
C PRO A 420 9.90 26.47 15.10
N ALA A 421 10.49 26.59 13.91
CA ALA A 421 9.79 27.14 12.75
C ALA A 421 8.71 26.17 12.27
N ASN A 422 7.48 26.67 12.13
CA ASN A 422 6.33 25.90 11.64
C ASN A 422 5.94 26.38 10.24
N LEU A 423 5.55 25.45 9.37
CA LEU A 423 4.97 25.79 8.06
C LEU A 423 3.64 26.50 8.30
N VAL A 424 3.52 27.74 7.85
CA VAL A 424 2.30 28.56 7.99
C VAL A 424 1.57 28.76 6.67
N GLU A 425 2.23 28.59 5.54
CA GLU A 425 1.61 28.68 4.20
C GLU A 425 2.41 27.91 3.15
N ALA A 426 1.73 27.42 2.10
CA ALA A 426 2.34 26.93 0.87
C ALA A 426 1.72 27.64 -0.34
N THR A 427 2.47 28.50 -1.03
CA THR A 427 1.94 29.41 -2.07
C THR A 427 2.68 29.29 -3.40
N LYS A 428 1.97 29.51 -4.51
CA LYS A 428 2.57 29.63 -5.86
C LYS A 428 3.00 31.05 -6.20
N LEU A 429 2.63 32.01 -5.35
CA LEU A 429 2.96 33.42 -5.51
C LEU A 429 4.28 33.73 -4.82
N THR A 430 4.90 34.84 -5.20
CA THR A 430 6.13 35.35 -4.54
C THR A 430 5.81 36.41 -3.49
N ASN A 431 4.60 36.35 -2.94
CA ASN A 431 4.12 37.19 -1.86
C ASN A 431 3.04 36.45 -1.06
N TRP A 432 2.92 36.84 0.22
CA TRP A 432 1.90 36.35 1.13
C TRP A 432 1.77 37.30 2.32
N THR A 433 0.59 37.34 2.95
CA THR A 433 0.33 38.18 4.12
C THR A 433 -0.08 37.31 5.31
N ASP A 434 0.71 37.35 6.38
CA ASP A 434 0.35 36.75 7.66
C ASP A 434 -0.58 37.69 8.43
N THR A 435 -1.85 37.31 8.57
CA THR A 435 -2.85 38.06 9.34
C THR A 435 -3.07 37.47 10.74
N THR A 436 -2.20 36.58 11.20
CA THR A 436 -2.32 35.85 12.46
C THR A 436 -1.24 36.25 13.48
N VAL A 437 -0.49 37.31 13.18
CA VAL A 437 0.50 37.91 14.10
C VAL A 437 -0.17 38.75 15.17
N ILE A 438 0.52 38.93 16.29
CA ILE A 438 0.16 39.92 17.31
C ILE A 438 1.26 40.97 17.43
N GLY A 439 0.88 42.21 17.71
CA GLY A 439 1.84 43.28 17.92
C GLY A 439 2.65 43.13 19.21
N GLY A 440 3.77 43.85 19.27
CA GLY A 440 4.74 43.77 20.37
C GLY A 440 5.66 42.54 20.30
N LYS A 441 5.68 41.81 19.18
CA LYS A 441 6.51 40.61 18.99
C LYS A 441 7.39 40.70 17.75
N GLN A 442 8.56 40.05 17.84
CA GLN A 442 9.42 39.80 16.70
C GLN A 442 9.12 38.42 16.12
N TYR A 443 8.95 38.36 14.80
CA TYR A 443 8.77 37.12 14.05
C TYR A 443 9.95 36.88 13.13
N THR A 444 10.34 35.62 12.98
CA THR A 444 11.27 35.19 11.93
C THR A 444 10.49 34.39 10.90
N TYR A 445 10.58 34.81 9.63
CA TYR A 445 10.05 34.07 8.50
C TYR A 445 11.17 33.40 7.73
N GLN A 446 10.89 32.22 7.20
CA GLN A 446 11.75 31.53 6.27
C GLN A 446 10.95 31.13 5.03
N VAL A 447 11.51 31.34 3.84
CA VAL A 447 10.88 30.94 2.58
C VAL A 447 11.78 29.94 1.90
N ARG A 448 11.22 28.77 1.57
CA ARG A 448 11.88 27.69 0.84
C ARG A 448 11.21 27.52 -0.51
N ALA A 449 12.01 27.48 -1.57
CA ALA A 449 11.51 27.30 -2.93
C ALA A 449 11.44 25.82 -3.28
N HIS A 450 10.41 25.42 -4.03
CA HIS A 450 10.21 24.04 -4.46
C HIS A 450 9.97 23.98 -5.97
N ALA A 451 10.65 23.05 -6.65
CA ALA A 451 10.38 22.72 -8.04
C ALA A 451 9.00 22.02 -8.19
N ALA A 452 8.53 21.86 -9.43
CA ALA A 452 7.24 21.23 -9.73
C ALA A 452 7.12 19.78 -9.24
N ASP A 453 8.26 19.12 -9.08
CA ASP A 453 8.40 17.75 -8.59
C ASP A 453 8.65 17.67 -7.07
N GLY A 454 8.69 18.81 -6.37
CA GLY A 454 8.79 18.92 -4.92
C GLY A 454 10.20 19.16 -4.37
N HIS A 455 11.25 19.05 -5.19
CA HIS A 455 12.63 19.27 -4.73
C HIS A 455 12.81 20.68 -4.15
N ALA A 456 13.25 20.73 -2.89
CA ALA A 456 13.44 21.96 -2.15
C ALA A 456 14.80 22.61 -2.41
N SER A 457 14.84 23.94 -2.33
CA SER A 457 16.09 24.70 -2.32
C SER A 457 16.97 24.31 -1.13
N ALA A 458 18.29 24.18 -1.36
CA ALA A 458 19.26 23.80 -0.34
C ALA A 458 19.29 24.79 0.85
N SER A 459 19.05 26.07 0.58
CA SER A 459 18.90 27.13 1.56
C SER A 459 17.46 27.67 1.57
N ALA A 460 17.08 28.31 2.67
CA ALA A 460 15.88 29.14 2.75
C ALA A 460 16.29 30.60 2.89
N LEU A 461 15.52 31.52 2.29
CA LEU A 461 15.65 32.93 2.64
C LEU A 461 15.09 33.14 4.04
N SER A 462 15.61 34.12 4.77
CA SER A 462 15.08 34.47 6.09
C SER A 462 14.99 35.97 6.27
N ALA A 463 13.93 36.42 6.95
CA ALA A 463 13.76 37.80 7.40
C ALA A 463 13.19 37.81 8.81
N LYS A 464 13.64 38.80 9.59
CA LYS A 464 13.06 39.14 10.89
C LYS A 464 12.26 40.42 10.76
N VAL A 465 11.15 40.50 11.45
CA VAL A 465 10.31 41.69 11.46
C VAL A 465 9.70 41.89 12.85
N ASP A 466 9.78 43.12 13.34
CA ASP A 466 9.12 43.55 14.57
C ASP A 466 7.71 44.05 14.23
N VAL A 467 6.71 43.43 14.83
CA VAL A 467 5.30 43.83 14.65
C VAL A 467 5.00 44.90 15.71
N PRO A 468 4.72 46.16 15.33
CA PRO A 468 4.46 47.22 16.30
C PRO A 468 3.22 46.90 17.13
N MET A 469 3.20 47.32 18.39
CA MET A 469 1.99 47.22 19.22
C MET A 469 0.87 48.06 18.57
N PRO A 470 -0.37 47.55 18.45
CA PRO A 470 -1.49 48.40 18.06
C PRO A 470 -1.69 49.51 19.07
N ASP A 471 -2.07 50.69 18.59
CA ASP A 471 -2.61 51.72 19.46
C ASP A 471 -4.03 51.31 19.85
N TYR A 472 -4.21 50.95 21.12
CA TYR A 472 -5.52 50.59 21.68
C TYR A 472 -6.19 51.76 22.40
N LEU A 473 -5.55 52.94 22.44
CA LEU A 473 -5.98 54.08 23.25
C LEU A 473 -6.25 55.35 22.41
N SER A 474 -6.55 55.20 21.11
CA SER A 474 -7.05 56.29 20.26
C SER A 474 -8.56 56.43 20.33
#